data_AF-X1LCA1-F1
#
_entry.id   AF-X1LCA1-F1
#
_cell.length_a   1.000
_cell.length_b   1.000
_cell.length_c   1.000
_cell.angle_alpha   90.00
_cell.angle_beta   90.00
_cell.angle_gamma   90.00
#
_symmetry.space_group_name_H-M   'P 1'
#
loop_
_entity.id
_entity.type
_entity.pdbx_description
1 polymer ?
#
loop_
_entity_poly.entity_id
_entity_poly.type
_entity_poly.pdbx_seq_one_letter_code
_entity_poly.pdbx_strand_id
1 'polypeptide(L)'
;GKVVPTKTTVRMLGLVGNTFSNGGSGSDRSYTQFVKLVKDRETLFDIDRSGIPFRGRFGGSGYISYIPDFSLIGGVYQPVDYSFSPFNADINIGEPLMFDPVLEFVSGEELLVKLTCNKGSTRTLLPADIDLAAILHVKVE
;
A
#
# COMPACT_ATOMS: atom_id res chain seq x y z
N GLY A 1 -12.55 -7.39 -15.09
CA GLY A 1 -12.75 -8.85 -15.01
C GLY A 1 -14.16 -9.24 -15.40
N LYS A 2 -14.39 -10.52 -15.75
CA LYS A 2 -15.65 -11.05 -16.32
C LYS A 2 -16.92 -10.82 -15.47
N VAL A 3 -16.76 -10.46 -14.19
CA VAL A 3 -17.84 -10.23 -13.23
C VAL A 3 -18.33 -8.76 -13.26
N VAL A 4 -17.56 -7.85 -13.87
CA VAL A 4 -17.93 -6.43 -13.97
C VAL A 4 -19.03 -6.25 -15.03
N PRO A 5 -20.16 -5.59 -14.73
CA PRO A 5 -21.24 -5.37 -15.69
C PRO A 5 -20.74 -4.76 -17.00
N THR A 6 -21.44 -5.06 -18.09
CA THR A 6 -21.18 -4.40 -19.38
C THR A 6 -21.38 -2.90 -19.25
N LYS A 7 -20.69 -2.12 -20.09
CA LYS A 7 -20.70 -0.64 -20.07
C LYS A 7 -20.28 -0.01 -18.74
N THR A 8 -19.56 -0.77 -17.89
CA THR A 8 -18.89 -0.20 -16.72
C THR A 8 -17.54 0.38 -17.14
N THR A 9 -17.29 1.61 -16.72
CA THR A 9 -15.97 2.25 -16.74
C THR A 9 -15.49 2.42 -15.31
N VAL A 10 -14.31 1.90 -15.00
CA VAL A 10 -13.65 2.10 -13.70
C VAL A 10 -12.44 2.98 -13.92
N ARG A 11 -12.39 4.11 -13.22
CA ARG A 11 -11.24 5.01 -13.17
C ARG A 11 -10.55 4.86 -11.83
N MET A 12 -9.33 4.36 -11.84
CA MET A 12 -8.47 4.34 -10.66
C MET A 12 -7.72 5.68 -10.60
N LEU A 13 -8.12 6.49 -9.63
CA LEU A 13 -7.58 7.83 -9.41
C LEU A 13 -6.24 7.79 -8.68
N GLY A 14 -6.01 6.76 -7.87
CA GLY A 14 -4.81 6.66 -7.05
C GLY A 14 -4.83 5.50 -6.06
N LEU A 15 -3.83 5.48 -5.19
CA LEU A 15 -3.66 4.55 -4.08
C LEU A 15 -3.59 5.30 -2.75
N VAL A 16 -4.15 4.72 -1.70
CA VAL A 16 -4.04 5.20 -0.32
C VAL A 16 -3.79 4.01 0.60
N GLY A 17 -3.00 4.18 1.64
CA GLY A 17 -2.77 3.13 2.62
C GLY A 17 -1.64 3.43 3.57
N ASN A 18 -1.66 2.78 4.73
CA ASN A 18 -0.54 2.81 5.66
C ASN A 18 0.32 1.57 5.48
N THR A 19 1.65 1.76 5.47
CA THR A 19 2.59 0.63 5.47
C THR A 19 2.39 -0.23 6.71
N PHE A 20 2.86 -1.48 6.73
CA PHE A 20 2.78 -2.31 7.92
C PHE A 20 4.17 -2.80 8.33
N SER A 21 4.39 -2.92 9.64
CA SER A 21 5.54 -3.59 10.22
C SER A 21 5.17 -4.28 11.54
N ASN A 22 5.76 -5.44 11.80
CA ASN A 22 5.75 -6.07 13.11
C ASN A 22 7.10 -6.75 13.40
N GLY A 23 7.53 -6.68 14.64
CA GLY A 23 8.79 -7.30 15.09
C GLY A 23 9.88 -6.29 15.45
N GLY A 24 10.88 -6.79 16.17
CA GLY A 24 11.95 -6.00 16.78
C GLY A 24 13.14 -5.72 15.85
N SER A 25 14.28 -5.38 16.45
CA SER A 25 15.55 -5.19 15.74
C SER A 25 16.07 -6.49 15.12
N GLY A 26 16.66 -6.40 13.92
CA GLY A 26 17.35 -7.52 13.27
C GLY A 26 16.48 -8.29 12.28
N SER A 27 16.71 -9.61 12.18
CA SER A 27 16.11 -10.50 11.18
C SER A 27 14.71 -11.03 11.53
N ASP A 28 14.20 -10.80 12.75
CA ASP A 28 12.87 -11.21 13.19
C ASP A 28 11.83 -10.08 13.01
N ARG A 29 11.67 -9.62 11.77
CA ARG A 29 10.71 -8.56 11.42
C ARG A 29 9.99 -8.84 10.13
N SER A 30 8.67 -8.67 10.11
CA SER A 30 7.89 -8.63 8.87
C SER A 30 7.43 -7.20 8.59
N TYR A 31 7.50 -6.78 7.33
CA TYR A 31 7.09 -5.43 6.93
C TYR A 31 6.77 -5.35 5.44
N THR A 32 5.90 -4.41 5.05
CA THR A 32 5.62 -4.10 3.65
C THR A 32 6.82 -3.47 2.98
N GLN A 33 6.98 -3.64 1.67
CA GLN A 33 8.10 -3.10 0.90
C GLN A 33 7.66 -2.33 -0.34
N PHE A 34 6.85 -2.96 -1.20
CA PHE A 34 6.45 -2.41 -2.50
C PHE A 34 5.03 -2.78 -2.86
N VAL A 35 4.34 -1.89 -3.57
CA VAL A 35 3.07 -2.16 -4.26
C VAL A 35 3.34 -2.19 -5.75
N LYS A 36 3.06 -3.32 -6.40
CA LYS A 36 3.27 -3.50 -7.83
C LYS A 36 1.94 -3.58 -8.55
N LEU A 37 1.78 -2.74 -9.58
CA LEU A 37 0.62 -2.72 -10.45
C LEU A 37 1.01 -3.36 -11.78
N VAL A 38 0.29 -4.41 -12.18
CA VAL A 38 0.56 -5.14 -13.42
C VAL A 38 -0.68 -5.13 -14.30
N LYS A 39 -0.56 -4.55 -15.50
CA LYS A 39 -1.58 -4.55 -16.55
C LYS A 39 -0.97 -5.14 -17.82
N ASP A 40 -1.68 -6.03 -18.50
CA ASP A 40 -1.25 -6.62 -19.78
C ASP A 40 0.18 -7.21 -19.77
N ARG A 41 0.56 -7.83 -18.63
CA ARG A 41 1.88 -8.40 -18.33
C ARG A 41 3.02 -7.38 -18.15
N GLU A 42 2.72 -6.09 -18.17
CA GLU A 42 3.68 -5.02 -17.90
C GLU A 42 3.53 -4.46 -16.49
N THR A 43 4.66 -4.14 -15.85
CA THR A 43 4.66 -3.44 -14.55
C THR A 43 4.54 -1.95 -14.80
N LEU A 44 3.54 -1.32 -14.19
CA LEU A 44 3.31 0.11 -14.32
C LEU A 44 4.23 0.89 -13.35
N PHE A 45 4.60 2.11 -13.75
CA PHE A 45 5.30 3.12 -12.94
C PHE A 45 6.70 2.77 -12.42
N ASP A 46 7.27 1.63 -12.81
CA ASP A 46 8.61 1.24 -12.39
C ASP A 46 9.33 0.45 -13.49
N ILE A 47 10.42 1.02 -13.99
CA ILE A 47 11.28 0.42 -15.02
C ILE A 47 12.02 -0.82 -14.48
N ASP A 48 12.36 -0.82 -13.19
CA ASP A 48 13.07 -1.91 -12.53
C ASP A 48 12.12 -3.03 -12.09
N ARG A 49 10.81 -2.84 -12.30
CA ARG A 49 9.75 -3.80 -12.02
C ARG A 49 9.72 -4.27 -10.56
N SER A 50 10.26 -3.51 -9.62
CA SER A 50 10.19 -3.73 -8.16
C SER A 50 8.81 -3.34 -7.62
N GLY A 51 8.27 -2.20 -8.07
CA GLY A 51 7.00 -1.63 -7.66
C GLY A 51 7.17 -0.27 -6.99
N ILE A 52 6.04 0.35 -6.67
CA ILE A 52 5.95 1.63 -5.97
C ILE A 52 6.41 1.42 -4.51
N PRO A 53 7.37 2.21 -3.99
CA PRO A 53 7.83 2.11 -2.61
C PRO A 53 6.68 2.26 -1.58
N PHE A 54 6.58 1.28 -0.69
CA PHE A 54 5.56 1.17 0.37
C PHE A 54 6.14 0.49 1.61
N ARG A 55 7.24 1.03 2.13
CA ARG A 55 8.10 0.36 3.11
C ARG A 55 7.77 0.74 4.55
N GLY A 56 7.36 -0.25 5.35
CA GLY A 56 7.13 -0.09 6.79
C GLY A 56 8.42 0.17 7.58
N ARG A 57 8.31 0.92 8.68
CA ARG A 57 9.42 1.41 9.50
C ARG A 57 10.42 0.32 9.88
N PHE A 58 11.71 0.63 9.68
CA PHE A 58 12.80 -0.13 10.27
C PHE A 58 13.04 0.32 11.72
N GLY A 59 12.52 -0.44 12.69
CA GLY A 59 12.89 -0.27 14.11
C GLY A 59 11.77 0.29 14.99
N GLY A 60 11.50 -0.45 16.05
CA GLY A 60 10.49 -0.19 17.07
C GLY A 60 10.42 -1.42 17.98
N SER A 61 10.07 -1.23 19.24
CA SER A 61 9.87 -2.32 20.19
C SER A 61 8.77 -3.23 19.65
N GLY A 62 9.07 -4.46 19.20
CA GLY A 62 8.23 -5.67 19.00
C GLY A 62 6.74 -5.60 18.59
N TYR A 63 6.15 -4.43 18.35
CA TYR A 63 4.72 -4.18 18.22
C TYR A 63 4.35 -4.01 16.75
N ILE A 64 3.07 -4.16 16.48
CA ILE A 64 2.47 -3.78 15.19
C ILE A 64 2.55 -2.25 15.07
N SER A 65 3.03 -1.78 13.93
CA SER A 65 3.11 -0.37 13.60
C SER A 65 2.80 -0.17 12.13
N TYR A 66 2.07 0.90 11.82
CA TYR A 66 1.81 1.28 10.44
C TYR A 66 2.54 2.56 10.02
N ILE A 67 3.65 2.85 10.68
CA ILE A 67 4.49 4.01 10.38
C ILE A 67 5.43 3.62 9.22
N PRO A 68 5.55 4.45 8.17
CA PRO A 68 6.48 4.16 7.09
C PRO A 68 7.92 4.49 7.49
N ASP A 69 8.85 3.68 6.98
CA ASP A 69 10.25 4.08 6.84
C ASP A 69 10.36 5.03 5.63
N PHE A 70 9.74 4.61 4.53
CA PHE A 70 9.60 5.38 3.31
C PHE A 70 8.42 4.85 2.50
N SER A 71 7.56 5.74 2.02
CA SER A 71 6.42 5.37 1.18
C SER A 71 6.09 6.52 0.23
N LEU A 72 5.82 6.20 -1.05
CA LEU A 72 5.20 7.15 -1.98
C LEU A 72 3.68 7.13 -1.91
N ILE A 73 3.10 6.10 -1.28
CA ILE A 73 1.67 6.00 -1.04
C ILE A 73 1.43 6.40 0.41
N GLY A 74 0.78 7.54 0.60
CA GLY A 74 0.35 8.00 1.91
C GLY A 74 -0.93 7.35 2.39
N GLY A 75 -1.11 7.34 3.71
CA GLY A 75 -2.27 6.78 4.38
C GLY A 75 -3.10 7.82 5.11
N VAL A 76 -4.21 7.36 5.69
CA VAL A 76 -5.06 8.18 6.56
C VAL A 76 -4.48 8.25 7.98
N TYR A 77 -4.66 9.42 8.63
CA TYR A 77 -4.22 9.73 9.99
C TYR A 77 -4.32 8.53 10.93
N GLN A 78 -3.19 8.18 11.56
CA GLN A 78 -3.17 7.21 12.63
C GLN A 78 -3.14 7.94 13.98
N PRO A 79 -4.13 7.71 14.87
CA PRO A 79 -4.02 8.18 16.24
C PRO A 79 -2.88 7.40 16.90
N VAL A 80 -1.72 8.03 17.02
CA VAL A 80 -0.66 7.54 17.89
C VAL A 80 -1.24 7.55 19.30
N ASP A 81 -1.21 6.39 19.97
CA ASP A 81 -1.42 6.35 21.41
C ASP A 81 -0.33 7.24 22.05
N TYR A 82 -0.74 8.36 22.66
CA TYR A 82 0.08 9.50 23.08
C TYR A 82 1.17 9.17 24.13
N SER A 83 1.44 7.90 24.40
CA SER A 83 2.52 7.45 25.29
C SER A 83 3.92 7.53 24.65
N PHE A 84 4.03 7.74 23.34
CA PHE A 84 5.31 7.98 22.66
C PHE A 84 5.50 9.48 22.36
N SER A 85 6.31 10.12 23.21
CA SER A 85 6.92 11.47 23.12
C SER A 85 6.49 12.39 21.95
N PRO A 86 6.01 13.62 22.22
CA PRO A 86 5.60 14.61 21.22
C PRO A 86 6.74 15.11 20.31
N PHE A 87 7.98 14.66 20.52
CA PHE A 87 9.14 14.98 19.68
C PHE A 87 9.36 14.00 18.51
N ASN A 88 8.61 12.90 18.44
CA ASN A 88 8.64 11.94 17.32
C ASN A 88 7.37 12.00 16.45
N ALA A 89 6.56 13.06 16.59
CA ALA A 89 5.27 13.23 15.93
C ALA A 89 5.38 13.64 14.45
N ASP A 90 6.42 13.20 13.75
CA ASP A 90 6.38 13.05 12.30
C ASP A 90 5.57 11.78 11.99
N ILE A 91 4.29 11.84 12.35
CA ILE A 91 3.26 10.94 11.84
C ILE A 91 3.29 11.20 10.34
N ASN A 92 3.92 10.32 9.58
CA ASN A 92 4.02 10.42 8.13
C ASN A 92 2.61 10.22 7.53
N ILE A 93 1.78 11.27 7.63
CA ILE A 93 0.52 11.43 6.92
C ILE A 93 0.94 11.83 5.50
N GLY A 94 1.34 10.83 4.71
CA GLY A 94 1.52 11.06 3.28
C GLY A 94 0.17 11.34 2.62
N GLU A 95 0.17 12.11 1.55
CA GLU A 95 -0.99 12.20 0.67
C GLU A 95 -1.18 10.88 -0.10
N PRO A 96 -2.42 10.51 -0.46
CA PRO A 96 -2.65 9.43 -1.42
C PRO A 96 -1.82 9.64 -2.68
N LEU A 97 -1.29 8.55 -3.24
CA LEU A 97 -0.60 8.61 -4.52
C LEU A 97 -1.66 8.73 -5.63
N MET A 98 -1.83 9.93 -6.17
CA MET A 98 -2.75 10.21 -7.27
C MET A 98 -2.07 9.96 -8.63
N PHE A 99 -2.80 9.35 -9.57
CA PHE A 99 -2.32 9.10 -10.93
C PHE A 99 -2.76 10.21 -11.88
N ASP A 100 -1.81 10.72 -12.66
CA ASP A 100 -2.06 11.64 -13.76
C ASP A 100 -1.25 11.18 -15.00
N PRO A 101 -1.90 10.67 -16.06
CA PRO A 101 -3.35 10.49 -16.19
C PRO A 101 -3.89 9.36 -15.30
N VAL A 102 -5.20 9.40 -15.00
CA VAL A 102 -5.89 8.31 -14.29
C VAL A 102 -5.84 7.00 -15.07
N LEU A 103 -5.81 5.87 -14.36
CA LEU A 103 -5.89 4.57 -15.02
C LEU A 103 -7.36 4.23 -15.28
N GLU A 104 -7.74 4.18 -16.56
CA GLU A 104 -9.08 3.81 -16.98
C GLU A 104 -9.14 2.33 -17.38
N PHE A 105 -10.21 1.66 -16.95
CA PHE A 105 -10.50 0.27 -17.23
C PHE A 105 -11.92 0.13 -17.77
N VAL A 106 -12.08 -0.56 -18.89
CA VAL A 106 -13.39 -0.95 -19.43
C VAL A 106 -13.75 -2.38 -19.01
N SER A 107 -15.01 -2.75 -19.24
CA SER A 107 -15.49 -4.11 -18.98
C SER A 107 -14.57 -5.16 -19.62
N GLY A 108 -14.19 -6.17 -18.83
CA GLY A 108 -13.25 -7.21 -19.25
C GLY A 108 -11.78 -6.96 -18.89
N GLU A 109 -11.34 -5.70 -18.73
CA GLU A 109 -9.96 -5.40 -18.33
C GLU A 109 -9.69 -5.72 -16.85
N GLU A 110 -8.44 -6.00 -16.53
CA GLU A 110 -8.00 -6.37 -15.18
C GLU A 110 -6.67 -5.70 -14.84
N LEU A 111 -6.54 -5.31 -13.57
CA LEU A 111 -5.29 -4.86 -12.97
C LEU A 111 -4.92 -5.84 -11.87
N LEU A 112 -3.70 -6.37 -11.93
CA LEU A 112 -3.16 -7.19 -10.86
C LEU A 112 -2.36 -6.31 -9.90
N VAL A 113 -2.81 -6.25 -8.65
CA VAL A 113 -2.14 -5.54 -7.56
C VAL A 113 -1.39 -6.56 -6.70
N LYS A 114 -0.08 -6.38 -6.51
CA LYS A 114 0.76 -7.23 -5.66
C LYS A 114 1.38 -6.40 -4.55
N LEU A 115 1.21 -6.84 -3.31
CA LEU A 115 1.93 -6.30 -2.15
C LEU A 115 3.12 -7.22 -1.83
N THR A 116 4.33 -6.67 -1.88
CA THR A 116 5.55 -7.37 -1.46
C THR A 116 5.85 -7.06 -0.01
N CYS A 117 6.08 -8.11 0.77
CA CYS A 117 6.46 -8.01 2.18
C CYS A 117 7.74 -8.80 2.45
N ASN A 118 8.57 -8.29 3.35
CA ASN A 118 9.58 -9.09 4.02
C ASN A 118 8.89 -9.88 5.14
N LYS A 119 9.26 -11.14 5.33
CA LYS A 119 8.77 -11.99 6.42
C LYS A 119 9.92 -12.32 7.38
N GLY A 120 9.76 -11.90 8.63
CA GLY A 120 10.62 -12.29 9.74
C GLY A 120 10.25 -13.68 10.23
N SER A 121 11.26 -14.45 10.67
CA SER A 121 11.16 -15.87 11.00
C SER A 121 9.88 -16.26 11.76
N THR A 122 9.63 -15.65 12.92
CA THR A 122 8.53 -16.05 13.81
C THR A 122 7.28 -15.18 13.68
N ARG A 123 7.34 -14.16 12.82
CA ARG A 123 6.30 -13.14 12.73
C ARG A 123 5.22 -13.51 11.72
N THR A 124 3.99 -13.34 12.14
CA THR A 124 2.81 -13.54 11.30
C THR A 124 2.42 -12.21 10.65
N LEU A 125 2.13 -12.24 9.35
CA LEU A 125 1.44 -11.16 8.66
C LEU A 125 0.08 -11.70 8.23
N LEU A 126 -0.99 -11.13 8.75
CA LEU A 126 -2.35 -11.53 8.46
C LEU A 126 -2.93 -10.68 7.32
N PRO A 127 -3.91 -11.18 6.56
CA PRO A 127 -4.63 -10.35 5.60
C PRO A 127 -5.25 -9.08 6.23
N ALA A 128 -5.67 -9.17 7.50
CA ALA A 128 -6.24 -8.05 8.25
C ALA A 128 -5.22 -6.97 8.64
N ASP A 129 -3.92 -7.26 8.53
CA ASP A 129 -2.84 -6.31 8.80
C ASP A 129 -2.53 -5.42 7.57
N ILE A 130 -3.14 -5.70 6.42
CA ILE A 130 -2.90 -4.96 5.19
C ILE A 130 -3.81 -3.74 5.16
N ASP A 131 -3.21 -2.54 5.20
CA ASP A 131 -3.89 -1.27 5.01
C ASP A 131 -3.50 -0.65 3.66
N LEU A 132 -4.21 -1.04 2.60
CA LEU A 132 -4.00 -0.54 1.24
C LEU A 132 -5.33 -0.56 0.49
N ALA A 133 -5.66 0.55 -0.15
CA ALA A 133 -6.87 0.71 -0.95
C ALA A 133 -6.61 1.48 -2.25
N ALA A 134 -7.46 1.22 -3.22
CA ALA A 134 -7.54 1.99 -4.46
C ALA A 134 -8.62 3.08 -4.32
N ILE A 135 -8.31 4.29 -4.80
CA ILE A 135 -9.31 5.35 -4.94
C ILE A 135 -9.95 5.19 -6.32
N LEU A 136 -11.24 4.85 -6.36
CA LEU A 136 -11.95 4.52 -7.59
C LEU A 136 -13.12 5.48 -7.84
N HIS A 137 -13.32 5.83 -9.10
CA HIS A 137 -14.56 6.39 -9.62
C HIS A 137 -15.15 5.39 -10.62
N VAL A 138 -16.35 4.90 -10.33
CA VAL A 138 -17.02 3.87 -11.14
C VAL A 138 -18.27 4.47 -11.78
N LYS A 139 -18.41 4.29 -13.09
CA LYS A 139 -19.60 4.69 -13.87
C LYS A 139 -20.17 3.46 -14.57
N VAL A 140 -21.50 3.30 -14.50
CA VAL A 140 -22.26 2.31 -15.27
C VAL A 140 -23.20 3.08 -16.19
N GLU A 141 -23.18 2.77 -17.48
CA GLU A 141 -24.05 3.38 -18.50
C GLU A 141 -25.20 2.46 -18.95
#